data_AF-A0A9P8FZD6-F1
#
_entry.id   AF-A0A9P8FZD6-F1
#
_cell.length_a   1.000
_cell.length_b   1.000
_cell.length_c   1.000
_cell.angle_alpha   90.00
_cell.angle_beta   90.00
_cell.angle_gamma   90.00
#
_symmetry.space_group_name_H-M   'P 1'
#
loop_
_entity.id
_entity.type
_entity.pdbx_description
1 polymer ?
#
loop_
_entity_poly.entity_id
_entity_poly.type
_entity_poly.pdbx_seq_one_letter_code
_entity_poly.pdbx_strand_id
1 'polypeptide(L)'
;KMTFAVMQPRKVKTMLAIPPPDTSQVPEALHVETSPEELQEAIIEFERRAEQDHYTEWSWFSYQSDVLVNTWSTVSDSEGQQDYTTPTQTFLQWIASWQSQLLATGNMAVLSPLTTDPDDLEIKTRLPNALHFRRGRHYARARNMELELPIPPSPTDKNKPDWTTVRKAWWSVIDLVYRSANSPMRLAMDMRITGDSDIIMAPQRGNNHGTVAIEIGSITDTVTEEEWQTFCQDLVDALITLAPEGRLRPHWGKEWVNMRFGGRPAREYIRTVAYKSEIPECLAALEKIGKRQGWTLKDLHKKFSNNFALISLSGVETHKSQNLTVKFSYAQLATMPGVKLWAKMIGSGAVLCIGGPYLIYYVTPTEEELFMRYNPELQRRSLENRKEKQENFNEWVAQLKKHSKSDLPLWTAWDKESAAHKEAGTARLIEERRIAEQAAQARRDEIKNSAA
;
A
#
# COMPACT_ATOMS: atom_id res chain seq x y z
N LYS A 1 2.49 14.86 30.80
CA LYS A 1 1.57 15.93 30.38
C LYS A 1 0.91 15.48 29.08
N MET A 2 -0.42 15.55 28.95
CA MET A 2 -1.05 15.34 27.64
C MET A 2 -0.60 16.48 26.72
N THR A 3 -0.14 16.12 25.53
CA THR A 3 0.24 17.04 24.46
C THR A 3 -0.85 17.04 23.39
N PHE A 4 -1.07 18.19 22.77
CA PHE A 4 -1.97 18.35 21.64
C PHE A 4 -1.14 18.51 20.37
N ALA A 5 -1.74 18.23 19.23
CA ALA A 5 -1.15 18.40 17.92
C ALA A 5 -2.03 19.36 17.11
N VAL A 6 -1.39 20.22 16.34
CA VAL A 6 -2.06 21.11 15.38
C VAL A 6 -1.75 20.61 13.98
N MET A 7 -2.67 19.84 13.42
CA MET A 7 -2.52 19.24 12.09
C MET A 7 -2.97 20.23 11.03
N GLN A 8 -2.15 20.44 10.02
CA GLN A 8 -2.48 21.20 8.82
C GLN A 8 -2.22 20.31 7.61
N PRO A 9 -3.11 19.35 7.31
CA PRO A 9 -2.96 18.50 6.12
C PRO A 9 -3.04 19.36 4.86
N ARG A 10 -2.06 19.24 3.97
CA ARG A 10 -2.00 20.03 2.73
C ARG A 10 -1.91 19.13 1.51
N LYS A 11 -2.44 19.61 0.39
CA LYS A 11 -2.11 19.06 -0.94
C LYS A 11 -1.10 19.97 -1.59
N VAL A 12 0.03 19.41 -1.96
CA VAL A 12 1.13 20.14 -2.57
C VAL A 12 1.55 19.41 -3.82
N LYS A 13 1.82 20.13 -4.92
CA LYS A 13 2.31 19.53 -6.15
C LYS A 13 3.53 18.66 -5.88
N THR A 14 3.63 17.50 -6.51
CA THR A 14 4.71 16.53 -6.24
C THR A 14 6.10 17.14 -6.33
N MET A 15 6.35 17.98 -7.35
CA MET A 15 7.61 18.73 -7.52
C MET A 15 7.91 19.73 -6.40
N LEU A 16 6.91 20.21 -5.67
CA LEU A 16 7.08 21.21 -4.60
C LEU A 16 6.98 20.60 -3.20
N ALA A 17 6.33 19.44 -3.07
CA ALA A 17 6.19 18.75 -1.78
C ALA A 17 7.53 18.15 -1.33
N ILE A 18 8.19 17.42 -2.24
CA ILE A 18 9.56 16.92 -2.09
C ILE A 18 10.30 17.21 -3.40
N PRO A 19 11.04 18.32 -3.48
CA PRO A 19 11.67 18.73 -4.72
C PRO A 19 12.64 17.69 -5.32
N PRO A 20 12.65 17.49 -6.66
CA PRO A 20 13.56 16.56 -7.31
C PRO A 20 15.01 17.01 -7.16
N PRO A 21 15.98 16.08 -6.98
CA PRO A 21 17.41 16.43 -7.03
C PRO A 21 17.83 17.00 -8.40
N ASP A 22 17.17 16.56 -9.47
CA ASP A 22 17.37 17.01 -10.85
C ASP A 22 16.00 17.17 -11.53
N THR A 23 15.64 18.39 -11.89
CA THR A 23 14.35 18.71 -12.52
C THR A 23 14.20 18.14 -13.92
N SER A 24 15.30 17.79 -14.60
CA SER A 24 15.25 17.22 -15.95
C SER A 24 14.77 15.76 -15.97
N GLN A 25 14.79 15.09 -14.82
CA GLN A 25 14.39 13.68 -14.66
C GLN A 25 12.94 13.52 -14.18
N VAL A 26 12.21 14.62 -14.01
CA VAL A 26 10.82 14.57 -13.58
C VAL A 26 9.97 14.03 -14.75
N PRO A 27 9.03 13.10 -14.50
CA PRO A 27 8.09 12.67 -15.53
C PRO A 27 7.21 13.84 -16.01
N GLU A 28 6.99 13.97 -17.31
CA GLU A 28 6.22 15.06 -17.93
C GLU A 28 4.84 15.28 -17.25
N ALA A 29 4.17 14.20 -16.84
CA ALA A 29 2.87 14.27 -16.15
C ALA A 29 2.92 14.96 -14.77
N LEU A 30 4.10 15.08 -14.17
CA LEU A 30 4.34 15.74 -12.88
C LEU A 30 5.00 17.10 -13.03
N HIS A 31 5.35 17.52 -14.25
CA HIS A 31 5.97 18.81 -14.49
C HIS A 31 5.02 19.94 -14.09
N VAL A 32 5.57 20.90 -13.35
CA VAL A 32 4.90 22.16 -13.02
C VAL A 32 5.84 23.28 -13.46
N GLU A 33 5.30 24.27 -14.17
CA GLU A 33 6.04 25.50 -14.46
C GLU A 33 6.39 26.17 -13.12
N THR A 34 7.67 26.20 -12.80
CA THR A 34 8.18 26.69 -11.53
C THR A 34 9.47 27.47 -11.78
N SER A 35 9.61 28.64 -11.15
CA SER A 35 10.86 29.39 -11.15
C SER A 35 11.93 28.70 -10.28
N PRO A 36 13.23 28.95 -10.53
CA PRO A 36 14.30 28.48 -9.66
C PRO A 36 14.14 28.92 -8.20
N GLU A 37 13.62 30.13 -7.97
CA GLU A 37 13.37 30.69 -6.65
C GLU A 37 12.27 29.91 -5.91
N GLU A 38 11.13 29.68 -6.54
CA GLU A 38 10.03 28.88 -5.97
C GLU A 38 10.46 27.45 -5.65
N LEU A 39 11.29 26.84 -6.50
CA LEU A 39 11.84 25.50 -6.23
C LEU A 39 12.77 25.51 -5.02
N GLN A 40 13.58 26.57 -4.87
CA GLN A 40 14.47 26.73 -3.72
C GLN A 40 13.68 26.97 -2.42
N GLU A 41 12.60 27.73 -2.46
CA GLU A 41 11.68 27.92 -1.34
C GLU A 41 11.03 26.59 -0.93
N ALA A 42 10.60 25.79 -1.92
CA ALA A 42 10.06 24.45 -1.67
C ALA A 42 11.09 23.51 -1.01
N ILE A 43 12.36 23.60 -1.41
CA ILE A 43 13.45 22.84 -0.77
C ILE A 43 13.59 23.26 0.70
N ILE A 44 13.68 24.57 0.96
CA ILE A 44 13.81 25.10 2.32
C ILE A 44 12.64 24.66 3.20
N GLU A 45 11.41 24.72 2.69
CA GLU A 45 10.23 24.34 3.45
C GLU A 45 10.16 22.82 3.70
N PHE A 46 10.52 22.00 2.71
CA PHE A 46 10.66 20.56 2.90
C PHE A 46 11.67 20.24 4.01
N GLU A 47 12.86 20.81 3.95
CA GLU A 47 13.93 20.57 4.94
C GLU A 47 13.52 21.07 6.33
N ARG A 48 12.87 22.24 6.42
CA ARG A 48 12.33 22.77 7.68
C ARG A 48 11.32 21.81 8.31
N ARG A 49 10.36 21.29 7.53
CA ARG A 49 9.37 20.31 8.02
C ARG A 49 10.06 19.04 8.48
N ALA A 50 10.96 18.50 7.67
CA ALA A 50 11.71 17.29 7.95
C ALA A 50 12.56 17.38 9.23
N GLU A 51 13.14 18.55 9.50
CA GLU A 51 14.02 18.77 10.65
C GLU A 51 13.27 19.18 11.93
N GLN A 52 12.21 19.97 11.81
CA GLN A 52 11.63 20.70 12.95
C GLN A 52 10.25 20.20 13.38
N ASP A 53 9.46 19.63 12.47
CA ASP A 53 8.11 19.20 12.82
C ASP A 53 8.15 17.90 13.64
N HIS A 54 7.25 17.77 14.62
CA HIS A 54 7.25 16.62 15.54
C HIS A 54 6.87 15.31 14.85
N TYR A 55 5.99 15.38 13.87
CA TYR A 55 5.57 14.25 13.05
C TYR A 55 5.57 14.68 11.59
N THR A 56 6.08 13.80 10.74
CA THR A 56 6.17 14.05 9.31
C THR A 56 5.73 12.83 8.50
N GLU A 57 4.71 13.03 7.65
CA GLU A 57 4.27 12.04 6.68
C GLU A 57 3.92 12.72 5.36
N TRP A 58 4.46 12.18 4.27
CA TRP A 58 4.12 12.54 2.90
C TRP A 58 3.54 11.32 2.20
N SER A 59 2.29 11.41 1.74
CA SER A 59 1.62 10.33 1.03
C SER A 59 1.41 10.73 -0.43
N TRP A 60 1.95 9.94 -1.36
CA TRP A 60 1.76 10.12 -2.78
C TRP A 60 1.07 8.91 -3.38
N PHE A 61 -0.05 9.14 -4.05
CA PHE A 61 -0.79 8.08 -4.73
C PHE A 61 -0.29 7.97 -6.17
N SER A 62 -0.18 6.73 -6.66
CA SER A 62 0.39 6.46 -7.98
C SER A 62 -0.27 7.32 -9.07
N TYR A 63 0.57 7.97 -9.88
CA TYR A 63 0.18 8.86 -10.98
C TYR A 63 -0.60 10.14 -10.58
N GLN A 64 -0.71 10.46 -9.30
CA GLN A 64 -1.29 11.74 -8.88
C GLN A 64 -0.26 12.88 -9.00
N SER A 65 -0.73 14.08 -9.35
CA SER A 65 0.12 15.27 -9.44
C SER A 65 0.39 15.94 -8.09
N ASP A 66 -0.33 15.52 -7.05
CA ASP A 66 -0.27 16.10 -5.71
C ASP A 66 0.14 15.06 -4.66
N VAL A 67 0.85 15.54 -3.65
CA VAL A 67 1.25 14.82 -2.44
C VAL A 67 0.42 15.34 -1.29
N LEU A 68 -0.09 14.43 -0.48
CA LEU A 68 -0.65 14.76 0.81
C LEU A 68 0.50 14.96 1.81
N VAL A 69 0.65 16.18 2.29
CA VAL A 69 1.63 16.54 3.33
C VAL A 69 0.91 16.63 4.66
N ASN A 70 1.19 15.68 5.55
CA ASN A 70 0.67 15.66 6.92
C ASN A 70 1.84 15.79 7.90
N THR A 71 2.19 17.03 8.18
CA THR A 71 3.29 17.38 9.08
C THR A 71 2.74 18.31 10.16
N TRP A 72 3.16 18.11 11.41
CA TRP A 72 2.64 18.89 12.53
C TRP A 72 3.57 18.88 13.73
N SER A 73 3.43 19.91 14.56
CA SER A 73 4.13 20.06 15.82
C SER A 73 3.19 19.91 17.02
N THR A 74 3.77 19.67 18.20
CA THR A 74 3.00 19.58 19.44
C THR A 74 2.82 20.95 20.08
N VAL A 75 1.65 21.16 20.68
CA VAL A 75 1.35 22.33 21.51
C VAL A 75 0.93 21.89 22.91
N SER A 76 1.23 22.73 23.89
CA SER A 76 0.92 22.45 25.30
C SER A 76 -0.50 22.86 25.70
N ASP A 77 -1.08 23.81 24.98
CA ASP A 77 -2.40 24.34 25.24
C ASP A 77 -3.52 23.50 24.59
N SER A 78 -4.66 23.40 25.28
CA SER A 78 -5.85 22.64 24.88
C SER A 78 -6.97 23.48 24.27
N GLU A 79 -6.85 24.81 24.26
CA GLU A 79 -7.91 25.70 23.79
C GLU A 79 -8.24 25.42 22.31
N GLY A 80 -9.52 25.30 21.97
CA GLY A 80 -9.94 24.99 20.60
C GLY A 80 -9.66 23.55 20.15
N GLN A 81 -9.26 22.63 21.04
CA GLN A 81 -9.14 21.22 20.66
C GLN A 81 -10.49 20.64 20.24
N GLN A 82 -10.45 19.75 19.25
CA GLN A 82 -11.58 18.93 18.83
C GLN A 82 -11.21 17.45 18.84
N ASP A 83 -12.20 16.59 19.08
CA ASP A 83 -12.05 15.15 18.89
C ASP A 83 -12.04 14.86 17.38
N TYR A 84 -10.94 14.27 16.91
CA TYR A 84 -10.75 13.91 15.52
C TYR A 84 -10.30 12.45 15.41
N THR A 85 -10.87 11.63 14.53
CA THR A 85 -12.01 11.90 13.64
C THR A 85 -13.33 11.93 14.42
N THR A 86 -14.27 12.81 14.04
CA THR A 86 -15.64 12.74 14.56
C THR A 86 -16.32 11.42 14.11
N PRO A 87 -17.37 10.93 14.79
CA PRO A 87 -18.08 9.72 14.37
C PRO A 87 -18.57 9.79 12.91
N THR A 88 -19.09 10.94 12.48
CA THR A 88 -19.57 11.18 11.11
C THR A 88 -18.42 11.16 10.10
N GLN A 89 -17.28 11.80 10.41
CA GLN A 89 -16.09 11.73 9.56
C GLN A 89 -15.49 10.32 9.49
N THR A 90 -15.52 9.57 10.59
CA THR A 90 -15.05 8.18 10.63
C THR A 90 -15.88 7.31 9.69
N PHE A 91 -17.20 7.50 9.69
CA PHE A 91 -18.12 6.80 8.79
C PHE A 91 -17.92 7.20 7.31
N LEU A 92 -17.75 8.49 7.02
CA LEU A 92 -17.46 8.96 5.66
C LEU A 92 -16.10 8.46 5.14
N GLN A 93 -15.07 8.43 6.00
CA GLN A 93 -13.77 7.85 5.67
C GLN A 93 -13.85 6.35 5.41
N TRP A 94 -14.68 5.63 6.17
CA TRP A 94 -14.94 4.22 5.93
C TRP A 94 -15.62 3.98 4.57
N ILE A 95 -16.65 4.78 4.22
CA ILE A 95 -17.31 4.73 2.89
C ILE A 95 -16.31 5.06 1.77
N ALA A 96 -15.54 6.14 1.93
CA ALA A 96 -14.55 6.56 0.94
C ALA A 96 -13.50 5.47 0.73
N SER A 97 -13.12 4.74 1.77
CA SER A 97 -12.14 3.65 1.68
C SER A 97 -12.68 2.43 0.93
N TRP A 98 -13.97 2.11 1.12
CA TRP A 98 -14.65 1.10 0.32
C TRP A 98 -14.76 1.50 -1.16
N GLN A 99 -15.06 2.77 -1.45
CA GLN A 99 -15.06 3.32 -2.82
C GLN A 99 -13.66 3.32 -3.44
N SER A 100 -12.61 3.70 -2.69
CA SER A 100 -11.23 3.64 -3.14
C SER A 100 -10.80 2.21 -3.46
N GLN A 101 -11.24 1.22 -2.67
CA GLN A 101 -10.95 -0.19 -2.94
C GLN A 101 -11.62 -0.68 -4.23
N LEU A 102 -12.86 -0.25 -4.51
CA LEU A 102 -13.56 -0.56 -5.76
C LEU A 102 -12.94 0.13 -6.99
N LEU A 103 -12.53 1.40 -6.87
CA LEU A 103 -11.90 2.15 -7.97
C LEU A 103 -10.53 1.56 -8.32
N ALA A 104 -9.76 1.18 -7.30
CA ALA A 104 -8.44 0.60 -7.50
C ALA A 104 -8.49 -0.84 -8.04
N THR A 105 -9.57 -1.60 -7.80
CA THR A 105 -9.82 -2.87 -8.55
C THR A 105 -10.12 -2.64 -10.03
N GLY A 106 -10.54 -1.43 -10.42
CA GLY A 106 -10.83 -1.05 -11.81
C GLY A 106 -9.69 -0.36 -12.54
N ASN A 107 -8.45 -0.42 -12.04
CA ASN A 107 -7.29 0.32 -12.59
C ASN A 107 -7.49 1.85 -12.68
N MET A 108 -8.45 2.41 -11.93
CA MET A 108 -8.62 3.86 -11.85
C MET A 108 -7.80 4.37 -10.67
N ALA A 109 -6.86 5.27 -10.95
CA ALA A 109 -6.07 5.95 -9.93
C ALA A 109 -7.00 6.46 -8.81
N VAL A 110 -6.68 6.10 -7.57
CA VAL A 110 -7.51 6.38 -6.41
C VAL A 110 -7.69 7.90 -6.29
N LEU A 111 -8.92 8.38 -6.44
CA LEU A 111 -9.30 9.69 -5.95
C LEU A 111 -9.05 9.69 -4.44
N SER A 112 -8.00 10.38 -4.02
CA SER A 112 -7.72 10.61 -2.61
C SER A 112 -8.97 11.23 -1.97
N PRO A 113 -9.49 10.71 -0.83
CA PRO A 113 -10.65 11.26 -0.12
C PRO A 113 -10.49 12.73 0.33
N LEU A 114 -9.33 13.34 0.09
CA LEU A 114 -8.99 14.72 0.40
C LEU A 114 -9.46 15.74 -0.65
N THR A 115 -10.19 15.37 -1.71
CA THR A 115 -10.64 16.31 -2.76
C THR A 115 -11.63 17.38 -2.28
N THR A 116 -12.01 17.40 -1.00
CA THR A 116 -13.02 18.31 -0.47
C THR A 116 -12.58 19.12 0.75
N ASP A 117 -11.33 18.97 1.22
CA ASP A 117 -10.86 19.70 2.40
C ASP A 117 -10.39 21.12 2.02
N PRO A 118 -10.73 22.17 2.80
CA PRO A 118 -10.25 23.53 2.57
C PRO A 118 -8.73 23.63 2.67
N ASP A 119 -8.12 24.55 1.90
CA ASP A 119 -6.67 24.79 1.91
C ASP A 119 -6.14 25.30 3.26
N ASP A 120 -7.02 25.90 4.08
CA ASP A 120 -6.74 26.45 5.41
C ASP A 120 -7.17 25.52 6.56
N LEU A 121 -7.41 24.23 6.28
CA LEU A 121 -7.86 23.28 7.28
C LEU A 121 -6.82 23.09 8.40
N GLU A 122 -7.12 23.62 9.57
CA GLU A 122 -6.38 23.40 10.80
C GLU A 122 -7.18 22.51 11.77
N ILE A 123 -6.55 21.46 12.27
CA ILE A 123 -7.15 20.51 13.21
C ILE A 123 -6.28 20.42 14.46
N LYS A 124 -6.71 21.09 15.53
CA LYS A 124 -6.13 20.89 16.86
C LYS A 124 -6.79 19.70 17.55
N THR A 125 -6.03 18.66 17.86
CA THR A 125 -6.56 17.46 18.55
C THR A 125 -5.55 16.88 19.52
N ARG A 126 -5.96 15.87 20.30
CA ARG A 126 -5.06 15.15 21.21
C ARG A 126 -3.98 14.42 20.41
N LEU A 127 -2.75 14.38 20.91
CA LEU A 127 -1.65 13.70 20.21
C LEU A 127 -1.99 12.27 19.74
N PRO A 128 -2.62 11.38 20.54
CA PRO A 128 -3.01 10.05 20.07
C PRO A 128 -4.00 10.07 18.89
N ASN A 129 -4.89 11.05 18.84
CA ASN A 129 -5.83 11.23 17.74
C ASN A 129 -5.11 11.69 16.46
N ALA A 130 -4.10 12.54 16.61
CA ALA A 130 -3.29 13.01 15.49
C ALA A 130 -2.38 11.92 14.90
N LEU A 131 -1.86 11.00 15.73
CA LEU A 131 -1.08 9.85 15.25
C LEU A 131 -1.92 8.83 14.48
N HIS A 132 -3.25 8.82 14.69
CA HIS A 132 -4.20 7.98 13.95
C HIS A 132 -5.04 8.80 12.98
N PHE A 133 -4.44 9.84 12.40
CA PHE A 133 -5.09 10.74 11.47
C PHE A 133 -5.59 9.97 10.23
N ARG A 134 -6.93 9.88 10.13
CA ARG A 134 -7.72 9.24 9.06
C ARG A 134 -7.62 7.71 9.05
N ARG A 135 -8.66 7.07 9.58
CA ARG A 135 -8.74 5.61 9.74
C ARG A 135 -9.03 4.84 8.45
N GLY A 136 -9.26 5.56 7.35
CA GLY A 136 -9.75 5.01 6.09
C GLY A 136 -8.86 3.91 5.47
N ARG A 137 -7.56 4.19 5.30
CA ARG A 137 -6.61 3.25 4.67
C ARG A 137 -6.52 1.91 5.40
N HIS A 138 -6.77 1.88 6.71
CA HIS A 138 -6.77 0.63 7.50
C HIS A 138 -7.88 -0.35 7.10
N TYR A 139 -8.90 0.08 6.35
CA TYR A 139 -10.00 -0.77 5.91
C TYR A 139 -9.74 -1.45 4.56
N ALA A 140 -8.78 -0.96 3.76
CA ALA A 140 -8.41 -1.61 2.50
C ALA A 140 -7.44 -2.77 2.75
N ARG A 141 -7.69 -3.93 2.14
CA ARG A 141 -6.70 -5.03 2.14
C ARG A 141 -5.58 -4.66 1.17
N ALA A 142 -4.47 -4.23 1.73
CA ALA A 142 -3.27 -3.84 0.99
C ALA A 142 -2.10 -4.76 1.35
N ARG A 143 -1.19 -4.88 0.39
CA ARG A 143 0.16 -5.41 0.59
C ARG A 143 1.15 -4.26 0.57
N ASN A 144 2.13 -4.28 1.48
CA ASN A 144 3.07 -3.18 1.62
C ASN A 144 4.49 -3.70 1.86
N MET A 145 5.48 -3.02 1.28
CA MET A 145 6.89 -3.13 1.65
C MET A 145 7.33 -1.78 2.21
N GLU A 146 8.19 -1.80 3.23
CA GLU A 146 8.79 -0.58 3.77
C GLU A 146 10.26 -0.82 4.06
N LEU A 147 11.08 0.13 3.63
CA LEU A 147 12.52 0.14 3.81
C LEU A 147 12.94 1.39 4.59
N GLU A 148 13.87 1.16 5.51
CA GLU A 148 14.38 2.13 6.48
C GLU A 148 15.80 2.50 6.02
N LEU A 149 15.91 3.68 5.43
CA LEU A 149 17.15 4.22 4.88
C LEU A 149 17.72 5.25 5.88
N PRO A 150 18.90 4.99 6.47
CA PRO A 150 19.59 5.99 7.29
C PRO A 150 19.88 7.25 6.50
N ILE A 151 19.64 8.41 7.11
CA ILE A 151 20.02 9.70 6.55
C ILE A 151 21.51 9.91 6.86
N PRO A 152 22.39 10.04 5.86
CA PRO A 152 23.81 10.29 6.10
C PRO A 152 24.03 11.74 6.57
N PRO A 153 25.21 12.04 7.14
CA PRO A 153 25.62 13.42 7.39
C PRO A 153 25.69 14.21 6.08
N SER A 154 25.36 15.49 6.13
CA SER A 154 25.48 16.41 5.00
C SER A 154 26.94 16.49 4.53
N PRO A 155 27.18 16.53 3.21
CA PRO A 155 28.51 16.73 2.65
C PRO A 155 29.17 18.05 3.08
N THR A 156 28.37 19.07 3.41
CA THR A 156 28.84 20.42 3.77
C THR A 156 28.94 20.63 5.28
N ASP A 157 28.08 20.00 6.07
CA ASP A 157 28.08 20.06 7.53
C ASP A 157 27.77 18.68 8.12
N LYS A 158 28.79 18.02 8.67
CA LYS A 158 28.66 16.67 9.22
C LYS A 158 27.73 16.56 10.42
N ASN A 159 27.33 17.68 11.03
CA ASN A 159 26.36 17.69 12.13
C ASN A 159 24.92 17.74 11.65
N LYS A 160 24.68 17.96 10.35
CA LYS A 160 23.35 18.06 9.76
C LYS A 160 23.01 16.83 8.91
N PRO A 161 21.72 16.49 8.78
CA PRO A 161 21.26 15.48 7.82
C PRO A 161 21.51 15.90 6.37
N ASP A 162 21.81 14.92 5.49
CA ASP A 162 21.74 15.10 4.04
C ASP A 162 20.32 14.86 3.52
N TRP A 163 19.54 15.94 3.41
CA TRP A 163 18.20 15.89 2.85
C TRP A 163 18.16 15.52 1.35
N THR A 164 19.29 15.60 0.64
CA THR A 164 19.39 15.15 -0.76
C THR A 164 19.17 13.65 -0.88
N THR A 165 19.69 12.87 0.07
CA THR A 165 19.48 11.41 0.10
C THR A 165 18.00 11.06 0.26
N VAL A 166 17.26 11.80 1.08
CA VAL A 166 15.80 11.63 1.25
C VAL A 166 15.06 11.94 -0.05
N ARG A 167 15.39 13.06 -0.70
CA ARG A 167 14.82 13.44 -2.00
C ARG A 167 15.10 12.38 -3.06
N LYS A 168 16.33 11.86 -3.14
CA LYS A 168 16.68 10.76 -4.07
C LYS A 168 15.84 9.51 -3.80
N ALA A 169 15.66 9.12 -2.55
CA ALA A 169 14.87 7.94 -2.20
C ALA A 169 13.41 8.08 -2.65
N TRP A 170 12.78 9.23 -2.39
CA TRP A 170 11.43 9.55 -2.85
C TRP A 170 11.29 9.47 -4.38
N TRP A 171 12.17 10.17 -5.10
CA TRP A 171 12.12 10.20 -6.56
C TRP A 171 12.50 8.88 -7.22
N SER A 172 13.24 8.00 -6.54
CA SER A 172 13.48 6.63 -7.01
C SER A 172 12.17 5.84 -7.12
N VAL A 173 11.24 6.02 -6.18
CA VAL A 173 9.92 5.35 -6.26
C VAL A 173 9.09 5.92 -7.40
N ILE A 174 9.10 7.25 -7.58
CA ILE A 174 8.38 7.89 -8.70
C ILE A 174 8.91 7.37 -10.03
N ASP A 175 10.23 7.32 -10.22
CA ASP A 175 10.83 6.75 -11.44
C ASP A 175 10.32 5.32 -11.69
N LEU A 176 10.34 4.46 -10.67
CA LEU A 176 9.84 3.09 -10.77
C LEU A 176 8.37 3.03 -11.21
N VAL A 177 7.52 3.92 -10.70
CA VAL A 177 6.10 3.98 -11.08
C VAL A 177 5.92 4.41 -12.53
N TYR A 178 6.72 5.36 -13.01
CA TYR A 178 6.61 5.91 -14.36
C TYR A 178 7.32 5.09 -15.46
N ARG A 179 8.08 4.04 -15.10
CA ARG A 179 8.62 3.07 -16.07
C ARG A 179 7.53 2.28 -16.83
N SER A 180 6.31 2.23 -16.31
CA SER A 180 5.17 1.56 -16.91
C SER A 180 3.91 2.41 -16.77
N ALA A 181 3.00 2.32 -17.74
CA ALA A 181 1.66 2.92 -17.63
C ALA A 181 0.76 2.17 -16.63
N ASN A 182 1.13 0.94 -16.26
CA ASN A 182 0.42 0.12 -15.28
C ASN A 182 1.42 -0.39 -14.23
N SER A 183 1.80 0.49 -13.30
CA SER A 183 2.74 0.17 -12.22
C SER A 183 2.16 -0.89 -11.28
N PRO A 184 2.99 -1.85 -10.81
CA PRO A 184 2.62 -2.76 -9.72
C PRO A 184 2.22 -2.06 -8.41
N MET A 185 2.68 -0.82 -8.17
CA MET A 185 2.23 0.00 -7.05
C MET A 185 0.91 0.69 -7.40
N ARG A 186 -0.22 0.14 -6.91
CA ARG A 186 -1.58 0.61 -7.27
C ARG A 186 -2.30 1.37 -6.15
N LEU A 187 -1.59 1.72 -5.08
CA LEU A 187 -2.15 2.49 -3.98
C LEU A 187 -1.35 3.77 -3.75
N ALA A 188 -0.37 3.73 -2.85
CA ALA A 188 0.38 4.90 -2.44
C ALA A 188 1.80 4.53 -2.01
N MET A 189 2.67 5.52 -2.12
CA MET A 189 3.90 5.62 -1.35
C MET A 189 3.65 6.51 -0.14
N ASP A 190 4.09 6.09 1.04
CA ASP A 190 4.24 6.96 2.20
C ASP A 190 5.71 7.12 2.55
N MET A 191 6.11 8.36 2.84
CA MET A 191 7.42 8.66 3.40
C MET A 191 7.27 9.27 4.78
N ARG A 192 8.05 8.76 5.74
CA ARG A 192 8.13 9.27 7.11
C ARG A 192 9.57 9.45 7.53
N ILE A 193 9.84 10.45 8.36
CA ILE A 193 11.18 10.70 8.91
C ILE A 193 11.14 10.45 10.42
N THR A 194 12.05 9.62 10.90
CA THR A 194 12.13 9.22 12.32
C THR A 194 13.53 9.41 12.86
N GLY A 195 13.64 9.70 14.16
CA GLY A 195 14.92 9.81 14.85
C GLY A 195 15.58 8.46 15.13
N ASP A 196 16.70 8.49 15.86
CA ASP A 196 17.40 7.30 16.34
C ASP A 196 16.56 6.51 17.38
N SER A 197 16.94 5.26 17.63
CA SER A 197 16.31 4.37 18.61
C SER A 197 17.32 3.58 19.43
N ASP A 198 17.10 3.50 20.74
CA ASP A 198 17.87 2.65 21.65
C ASP A 198 17.42 1.17 21.64
N ILE A 199 16.37 0.83 20.89
CA ILE A 199 15.87 -0.55 20.81
C ILE A 199 16.82 -1.39 19.95
N ILE A 200 17.35 -2.47 20.53
CA ILE A 200 18.45 -3.28 19.94
C ILE A 200 18.19 -3.66 18.47
N MET A 201 16.97 -4.10 18.16
CA MET A 201 16.57 -4.60 16.84
C MET A 201 15.79 -3.55 16.02
N ALA A 202 15.73 -2.29 16.45
CA ALA A 202 15.08 -1.25 15.67
C ALA A 202 15.90 -0.93 14.41
N PRO A 203 15.26 -0.82 13.24
CA PRO A 203 15.93 -0.38 12.02
C PRO A 203 16.65 0.95 12.18
N GLN A 204 16.06 1.85 12.97
CA GLN A 204 16.54 3.21 13.22
C GLN A 204 17.79 3.27 14.12
N ARG A 205 18.15 2.19 14.83
CA ARG A 205 19.23 2.21 15.82
C ARG A 205 20.59 2.56 15.21
N GLY A 206 21.23 3.59 15.77
CA GLY A 206 22.52 4.15 15.35
C GLY A 206 22.42 5.10 14.16
N ASN A 207 21.22 5.55 13.79
CA ASN A 207 21.02 6.51 12.71
C ASN A 207 20.96 7.93 13.29
N ASN A 208 22.14 8.51 13.58
CA ASN A 208 22.27 9.77 14.33
C ASN A 208 21.57 10.98 13.68
N HIS A 209 21.43 11.00 12.35
CA HIS A 209 20.73 12.08 11.62
C HIS A 209 19.30 11.69 11.23
N GLY A 210 18.79 10.59 11.79
CA GLY A 210 17.48 10.06 11.50
C GLY A 210 17.45 9.04 10.36
N THR A 211 16.25 8.56 10.09
CA THR A 211 15.93 7.51 9.12
C THR A 211 14.75 7.97 8.29
N VAL A 212 14.86 7.86 6.97
CA VAL A 212 13.70 7.95 6.09
C VAL A 212 13.12 6.56 5.89
N ALA A 213 11.86 6.40 6.27
CA ALA A 213 11.05 5.23 5.96
C ALA A 213 10.34 5.47 4.63
N ILE A 214 10.53 4.57 3.67
CA ILE A 214 9.83 4.55 2.37
C ILE A 214 8.93 3.32 2.36
N GLU A 215 7.62 3.54 2.52
CA GLU A 215 6.59 2.51 2.40
C GLU A 215 5.93 2.61 1.02
N ILE A 216 5.85 1.49 0.31
CA ILE A 216 5.06 1.36 -0.92
C ILE A 216 3.92 0.38 -0.70
N GLY A 217 2.77 0.67 -1.29
CA GLY A 217 1.55 -0.12 -1.14
C GLY A 217 0.86 -0.45 -2.45
N SER A 218 0.25 -1.62 -2.49
CA SER A 218 -0.62 -2.05 -3.58
C SER A 218 -1.82 -2.85 -3.05
N ILE A 219 -2.80 -3.09 -3.92
CA ILE A 219 -3.98 -3.89 -3.56
C ILE A 219 -3.73 -5.35 -3.93
N THR A 220 -3.82 -6.22 -2.94
CA THR A 220 -3.39 -7.63 -3.00
C THR A 220 -3.94 -8.38 -4.22
N ASP A 221 -5.20 -8.17 -4.58
CA ASP A 221 -5.87 -8.94 -5.64
C ASP A 221 -5.73 -8.33 -7.05
N THR A 222 -5.06 -7.19 -7.17
CA THR A 222 -4.96 -6.45 -8.45
C THR A 222 -3.64 -6.73 -9.17
N VAL A 223 -2.57 -7.00 -8.44
CA VAL A 223 -1.21 -7.22 -8.95
C VAL A 223 -0.81 -8.67 -8.75
N THR A 224 -0.15 -9.28 -9.74
CA THR A 224 0.37 -10.64 -9.57
C THR A 224 1.54 -10.66 -8.57
N GLU A 225 1.82 -11.82 -7.98
CA GLU A 225 2.94 -11.95 -7.05
C GLU A 225 4.27 -11.62 -7.73
N GLU A 226 4.47 -12.05 -8.97
CA GLU A 226 5.69 -11.80 -9.74
C GLU A 226 5.91 -10.30 -10.02
N GLU A 227 4.87 -9.59 -10.49
CA GLU A 227 4.93 -8.14 -10.75
C GLU A 227 5.25 -7.36 -9.47
N TRP A 228 4.61 -7.70 -8.35
CA TRP A 228 4.85 -7.02 -7.08
C TRP A 228 6.24 -7.28 -6.52
N GLN A 229 6.68 -8.53 -6.51
CA GLN A 229 8.02 -8.89 -6.01
C GLN A 229 9.11 -8.27 -6.87
N THR A 230 8.93 -8.19 -8.19
CA THR A 230 9.86 -7.51 -9.10
C THR A 230 9.94 -6.01 -8.77
N PHE A 231 8.80 -5.34 -8.61
CA PHE A 231 8.77 -3.92 -8.24
C PHE A 231 9.41 -3.66 -6.88
N CYS A 232 9.17 -4.53 -5.90
CA CYS A 232 9.83 -4.46 -4.59
C CYS A 232 11.35 -4.64 -4.72
N GLN A 233 11.79 -5.57 -5.56
CA GLN A 233 13.22 -5.81 -5.77
C GLN A 233 13.90 -4.59 -6.39
N ASP A 234 13.28 -3.97 -7.40
CA ASP A 234 13.79 -2.74 -8.01
C ASP A 234 13.90 -1.59 -7.00
N LEU A 235 12.96 -1.50 -6.05
CA LEU A 235 13.04 -0.52 -4.96
C LEU A 235 14.19 -0.82 -3.99
N VAL A 236 14.40 -2.10 -3.62
CA VAL A 236 15.56 -2.49 -2.80
C VAL A 236 16.86 -2.12 -3.51
N ASP A 237 16.96 -2.42 -4.81
CA ASP A 237 18.15 -2.15 -5.61
C ASP A 237 18.40 -0.64 -5.76
N ALA A 238 17.36 0.18 -5.87
CA ALA A 238 17.50 1.63 -5.86
C ALA A 238 18.01 2.13 -4.50
N LEU A 239 17.35 1.77 -3.40
CA LEU A 239 17.66 2.34 -2.07
C LEU A 239 18.97 1.81 -1.49
N ILE A 240 19.40 0.59 -1.84
CA ILE A 240 20.64 0.06 -1.29
C ILE A 240 21.87 0.80 -1.80
N THR A 241 21.79 1.43 -2.98
CA THR A 241 22.87 2.27 -3.53
C THR A 241 22.99 3.60 -2.79
N LEU A 242 21.91 4.06 -2.15
CA LEU A 242 21.88 5.28 -1.35
C LEU A 242 22.31 5.04 0.11
N ALA A 243 22.17 3.80 0.59
CA ALA A 243 22.45 3.45 1.96
C ALA A 243 23.95 3.25 2.22
N PRO A 244 24.45 3.65 3.40
CA PRO A 244 25.73 3.15 3.88
C PRO A 244 25.73 1.62 3.92
N GLU A 245 26.91 1.01 3.72
CA GLU A 245 27.04 -0.45 3.63
C GLU A 245 26.41 -1.14 4.84
N GLY A 246 25.48 -2.07 4.59
CA GLY A 246 24.81 -2.84 5.64
C GLY A 246 23.79 -2.06 6.47
N ARG A 247 23.44 -0.83 6.09
CA ARG A 247 22.55 0.01 6.90
C ARG A 247 21.14 0.17 6.34
N LEU A 248 20.86 -0.24 5.10
CA LEU A 248 19.48 -0.36 4.62
C LEU A 248 18.80 -1.53 5.35
N ARG A 249 17.68 -1.26 6.02
CA ARG A 249 16.98 -2.27 6.82
C ARG A 249 15.51 -2.32 6.42
N PRO A 250 14.86 -3.50 6.39
CA PRO A 250 13.43 -3.56 6.19
C PRO A 250 12.68 -3.23 7.48
N HIS A 251 11.47 -2.70 7.35
CA HIS A 251 10.55 -2.64 8.47
C HIS A 251 10.03 -4.05 8.79
N TRP A 252 10.20 -4.49 10.05
CA TRP A 252 9.90 -5.88 10.47
C TRP A 252 8.45 -6.31 10.22
N GLY A 253 7.51 -5.36 10.25
CA GLY A 253 6.07 -5.62 10.06
C GLY A 253 5.57 -5.64 8.61
N LYS A 254 6.46 -5.58 7.61
CA LYS A 254 6.09 -5.46 6.19
C LYS A 254 6.68 -6.60 5.34
N GLU A 255 6.41 -6.62 4.05
CA GLU A 255 6.97 -7.59 3.12
C GLU A 255 8.42 -7.26 2.76
N TRP A 256 9.34 -8.21 2.90
CA TRP A 256 10.76 -8.05 2.52
C TRP A 256 11.52 -9.37 2.36
N VAL A 257 10.98 -10.49 2.86
CA VAL A 257 11.72 -11.76 3.00
C VAL A 257 12.16 -12.38 1.67
N ASN A 258 11.40 -12.15 0.60
CA ASN A 258 11.70 -12.69 -0.72
C ASN A 258 12.69 -11.82 -1.51
N MET A 259 13.10 -10.68 -0.95
CA MET A 259 14.03 -9.74 -1.60
C MET A 259 15.47 -10.21 -1.53
N ARG A 260 16.31 -9.56 -2.35
CA ARG A 260 17.77 -9.63 -2.28
C ARG A 260 18.34 -8.24 -2.03
N PHE A 261 19.19 -8.12 -1.03
CA PHE A 261 19.87 -6.88 -0.67
C PHE A 261 21.31 -6.97 -1.15
N GLY A 262 21.65 -6.23 -2.22
CA GLY A 262 22.98 -6.28 -2.83
C GLY A 262 23.30 -7.68 -3.35
N GLY A 263 22.31 -8.32 -3.98
CA GLY A 263 22.38 -9.70 -4.50
C GLY A 263 22.21 -10.80 -3.45
N ARG A 264 22.33 -10.51 -2.15
CA ARG A 264 22.21 -11.51 -1.07
C ARG A 264 20.76 -11.73 -0.68
N PRO A 265 20.29 -12.99 -0.48
CA PRO A 265 18.95 -13.25 0.05
C PRO A 265 18.69 -12.47 1.35
N ALA A 266 17.50 -11.89 1.51
CA ALA A 266 17.21 -10.96 2.62
C ALA A 266 17.53 -11.54 4.00
N ARG A 267 17.19 -12.82 4.25
CA ARG A 267 17.50 -13.47 5.53
C ARG A 267 19.00 -13.57 5.80
N GLU A 268 19.80 -13.83 4.77
CA GLU A 268 21.25 -13.89 4.88
C GLU A 268 21.82 -12.49 5.14
N TYR A 269 21.36 -11.49 4.38
CA TYR A 269 21.75 -10.09 4.55
C TYR A 269 21.47 -9.58 5.97
N ILE A 270 20.26 -9.82 6.48
CA ILE A 270 19.87 -9.42 7.84
C ILE A 270 20.80 -10.03 8.89
N ARG A 271 21.09 -11.32 8.77
CA ARG A 271 21.90 -12.03 9.77
C ARG A 271 23.38 -11.67 9.71
N THR A 272 23.92 -11.55 8.51
CA THR A 272 25.38 -11.50 8.30
C THR A 272 25.90 -10.09 8.05
N VAL A 273 25.03 -9.17 7.65
CA VAL A 273 25.39 -7.79 7.30
C VAL A 273 24.65 -6.80 8.19
N ALA A 274 23.32 -6.68 8.05
CA ALA A 274 22.60 -5.54 8.61
C ALA A 274 22.37 -5.58 10.13
N TYR A 275 22.24 -6.77 10.72
CA TYR A 275 22.08 -6.96 12.17
C TYR A 275 23.13 -7.94 12.73
N LYS A 276 24.33 -7.97 12.12
CA LYS A 276 25.44 -8.85 12.50
C LYS A 276 25.80 -8.73 13.98
N SER A 277 25.75 -7.51 14.52
CA SER A 277 26.04 -7.19 15.93
C SER A 277 24.81 -7.27 16.83
N GLU A 278 23.67 -6.78 16.33
CA GLU A 278 22.45 -6.56 17.07
C GLU A 278 21.72 -7.86 17.39
N ILE A 279 21.77 -8.87 16.51
CA ILE A 279 21.17 -10.18 16.77
C ILE A 279 21.83 -10.86 17.97
N PRO A 280 23.17 -11.04 18.02
CA PRO A 280 23.85 -11.55 19.21
C PRO A 280 23.55 -10.76 20.49
N GLU A 281 23.53 -9.43 20.40
CA GLU A 281 23.21 -8.56 21.54
C GLU A 281 21.78 -8.79 22.06
N CYS A 282 20.80 -8.88 21.15
CA CYS A 282 19.40 -9.14 21.47
C CYS A 282 19.23 -10.50 22.15
N LEU A 283 19.88 -11.55 21.61
CA LEU A 283 19.84 -12.89 22.17
C LEU A 283 20.49 -12.93 23.56
N ALA A 284 21.61 -12.23 23.78
CA ALA A 284 22.25 -12.13 25.08
C ALA A 284 21.36 -11.39 26.11
N ALA A 285 20.66 -10.33 25.68
CA ALA A 285 19.70 -9.62 26.52
C ALA A 285 18.52 -10.53 26.92
N LEU A 286 17.95 -11.26 25.96
CA LEU A 286 16.89 -12.23 26.22
C LEU A 286 17.36 -13.36 27.14
N GLU A 287 18.57 -13.87 26.96
CA GLU A 287 19.14 -14.91 27.82
C GLU A 287 19.31 -14.40 29.26
N LYS A 288 19.76 -13.16 29.45
CA LYS A 288 19.87 -12.53 30.77
C LYS A 288 18.51 -12.37 31.46
N ILE A 289 17.47 -11.99 30.71
CA ILE A 289 16.10 -11.91 31.23
C ILE A 289 15.61 -13.32 31.60
N GLY A 290 15.83 -14.30 30.73
CA GLY A 290 15.44 -15.69 30.95
C GLY A 290 16.09 -16.30 32.19
N LYS A 291 17.38 -16.08 32.40
CA LYS A 291 18.11 -16.50 33.62
C LYS A 291 17.45 -15.95 34.89
N ARG A 292 16.96 -14.72 34.87
CA ARG A 292 16.25 -14.11 36.02
C ARG A 292 14.85 -14.67 36.22
N GLN A 293 14.18 -15.08 35.15
CA GLN A 293 12.78 -15.50 35.16
C GLN A 293 12.59 -17.03 35.11
N GLY A 294 13.67 -17.81 35.06
CA GLY A 294 13.64 -19.27 35.07
C GLY A 294 13.28 -19.92 33.73
N TRP A 295 13.59 -19.27 32.60
CA TRP A 295 13.42 -19.85 31.26
C TRP A 295 14.66 -19.63 30.37
N THR A 296 14.80 -20.45 29.33
CA THR A 296 15.92 -20.39 28.38
C THR A 296 15.50 -19.88 27.01
N LEU A 297 16.47 -19.51 26.15
CA LEU A 297 16.20 -19.20 24.74
C LEU A 297 15.53 -20.38 24.01
N LYS A 298 15.83 -21.62 24.41
CA LYS A 298 15.18 -22.82 23.87
C LYS A 298 13.70 -22.88 24.26
N ASP A 299 13.34 -22.43 25.46
CA ASP A 299 11.94 -22.35 25.89
C ASP A 299 11.17 -21.28 25.13
N LEU A 300 11.77 -20.09 24.94
CA LEU A 300 11.20 -19.06 24.08
C LEU A 300 11.00 -19.57 22.66
N HIS A 301 12.03 -20.20 22.09
CA HIS A 301 11.97 -20.80 20.77
C HIS A 301 10.86 -21.85 20.69
N LYS A 302 10.69 -22.70 21.70
CA LYS A 302 9.62 -23.72 21.69
C LYS A 302 8.22 -23.11 21.79
N LYS A 303 8.05 -22.01 22.52
CA LYS A 303 6.72 -21.42 22.83
C LYS A 303 6.27 -20.34 21.87
N PHE A 304 7.19 -19.49 21.40
CA PHE A 304 6.87 -18.24 20.70
C PHE A 304 7.40 -18.19 19.26
N SER A 305 7.86 -19.33 18.74
CA SER A 305 8.27 -19.38 17.35
C SER A 305 7.17 -19.89 16.42
N ASN A 306 7.25 -19.42 15.19
CA ASN A 306 6.59 -19.97 14.02
C ASN A 306 7.66 -20.12 12.91
N ASN A 307 7.29 -20.68 11.77
CA ASN A 307 8.21 -20.88 10.64
C ASN A 307 8.88 -19.58 10.15
N PHE A 308 8.33 -18.40 10.46
CA PHE A 308 8.85 -17.09 10.06
C PHE A 308 9.87 -16.51 11.06
N ALA A 309 9.59 -16.61 12.36
CA ALA A 309 10.46 -16.11 13.43
C ALA A 309 11.74 -16.95 13.61
N LEU A 310 11.67 -18.26 13.35
CA LEU A 310 12.77 -19.21 13.55
C LEU A 310 13.95 -18.99 12.59
N ILE A 311 13.62 -18.81 11.31
CA ILE A 311 14.60 -18.91 10.21
C ILE A 311 15.40 -17.61 10.07
N SER A 312 14.81 -16.49 10.45
CA SER A 312 15.40 -15.17 10.27
C SER A 312 16.59 -14.92 11.22
N LEU A 313 16.58 -15.48 12.43
CA LEU A 313 17.53 -15.10 13.49
C LEU A 313 18.53 -16.19 13.90
N SER A 314 18.19 -17.48 13.78
CA SER A 314 18.95 -18.54 14.47
C SER A 314 19.90 -19.36 13.58
N GLY A 315 19.78 -19.29 12.25
CA GLY A 315 20.60 -20.10 11.35
C GLY A 315 20.47 -21.62 11.50
N VAL A 316 19.47 -22.09 12.24
CA VAL A 316 19.13 -23.50 12.30
C VAL A 316 18.30 -23.85 11.07
N GLU A 317 18.92 -24.56 10.12
CA GLU A 317 18.16 -25.28 9.10
C GLU A 317 17.34 -26.38 9.81
N THR A 318 16.02 -26.22 9.83
CA THR A 318 15.14 -27.32 10.19
C THR A 318 14.85 -28.12 8.93
N HIS A 319 15.51 -29.27 8.78
CA HIS A 319 15.03 -30.34 7.93
C HIS A 319 13.60 -30.73 8.33
N LYS A 320 12.73 -30.87 7.31
CA LYS A 320 11.33 -31.36 7.28
C LYS A 320 10.26 -30.29 7.16
N SER A 321 9.90 -29.99 5.90
CA SER A 321 8.52 -29.73 5.53
C SER A 321 7.72 -31.03 5.71
N GLN A 322 6.90 -31.11 6.76
CA GLN A 322 5.77 -32.02 6.79
C GLN A 322 4.51 -31.19 6.98
N ASN A 323 3.61 -31.30 6.00
CA ASN A 323 2.27 -30.75 6.03
C ASN A 323 1.54 -31.24 7.29
N LEU A 324 1.25 -30.33 8.22
CA LEU A 324 0.33 -30.60 9.33
C LEU A 324 -0.95 -29.79 9.14
N THR A 325 -1.97 -30.48 8.64
CA THR A 325 -3.35 -30.03 8.61
C THR A 325 -3.89 -30.04 10.05
N VAL A 326 -4.09 -28.88 10.66
CA VAL A 326 -4.77 -28.77 11.96
C VAL A 326 -6.28 -28.68 11.74
N LYS A 327 -7.01 -29.73 12.14
CA LYS A 327 -8.47 -29.69 12.27
C LYS A 327 -8.83 -28.93 13.55
N PHE A 328 -9.53 -27.81 13.44
CA PHE A 328 -10.17 -27.15 14.58
C PHE A 328 -11.56 -27.76 14.82
N SER A 329 -11.75 -28.30 16.03
CA SER A 329 -13.05 -28.69 16.58
C SER A 329 -13.74 -27.44 17.13
N TYR A 330 -14.88 -27.06 16.56
CA TYR A 330 -15.77 -26.03 17.09
C TYR A 330 -16.75 -26.68 18.08
N ALA A 331 -16.43 -26.61 19.37
CA ALA A 331 -17.41 -26.82 20.41
C ALA A 331 -16.97 -26.06 21.67
N GLN A 332 -17.42 -24.80 21.80
CA GLN A 332 -18.21 -24.30 22.93
C GLN A 332 -18.20 -22.76 23.02
N LEU A 333 -19.44 -22.22 23.09
CA LEU A 333 -19.87 -20.97 23.74
C LEU A 333 -19.72 -19.63 22.99
N ALA A 334 -20.81 -19.25 22.30
CA ALA A 334 -21.26 -17.86 22.28
C ALA A 334 -22.81 -17.83 22.36
N THR A 335 -23.34 -17.42 23.50
CA THR A 335 -24.77 -17.12 23.69
C THR A 335 -25.15 -15.91 22.85
N MET A 336 -26.09 -16.07 21.91
CA MET A 336 -26.52 -15.02 20.99
C MET A 336 -27.34 -13.92 21.69
N PRO A 337 -27.17 -12.64 21.32
CA PRO A 337 -27.98 -11.55 21.85
C PRO A 337 -29.43 -11.60 21.34
N GLY A 338 -30.37 -11.20 22.19
CA GLY A 338 -31.81 -11.36 21.96
C GLY A 338 -32.37 -10.61 20.75
N VAL A 339 -33.43 -11.17 20.17
CA VAL A 339 -34.15 -10.73 18.94
C VAL A 339 -34.41 -9.22 18.84
N LYS A 340 -34.61 -8.53 19.98
CA LYS A 340 -34.81 -7.07 20.02
C LYS A 340 -33.59 -6.26 19.55
N LEU A 341 -32.38 -6.74 19.77
CA LEU A 341 -31.15 -6.08 19.33
C LEU A 341 -30.98 -6.20 17.81
N TRP A 342 -31.23 -7.39 17.27
CA TRP A 342 -31.18 -7.67 15.83
C TRP A 342 -32.24 -6.87 15.06
N ALA A 343 -33.46 -6.76 15.56
CA ALA A 343 -34.50 -5.94 14.92
C ALA A 343 -34.11 -4.45 14.84
N LYS A 344 -33.47 -3.90 15.88
CA LYS A 344 -32.95 -2.52 15.87
C LYS A 344 -31.79 -2.36 14.88
N MET A 345 -30.84 -3.30 14.86
CA MET A 345 -29.70 -3.25 13.93
C MET A 345 -30.14 -3.39 12.47
N ILE A 346 -31.11 -4.25 12.18
CA ILE A 346 -31.67 -4.41 10.83
C ILE A 346 -32.45 -3.14 10.42
N GLY A 347 -33.26 -2.57 11.32
CA GLY A 347 -33.98 -1.33 11.04
C GLY A 347 -33.06 -0.14 10.76
N SER A 348 -32.05 0.07 11.61
CA SER A 348 -31.05 1.12 11.39
C SER A 348 -30.20 0.85 10.15
N GLY A 349 -29.85 -0.42 9.89
CA GLY A 349 -29.17 -0.84 8.67
C GLY A 349 -29.98 -0.56 7.40
N ALA A 350 -31.28 -0.85 7.39
CA ALA A 350 -32.15 -0.58 6.25
C ALA A 350 -32.30 0.93 5.97
N VAL A 351 -32.42 1.76 7.01
CA VAL A 351 -32.50 3.23 6.85
C VAL A 351 -31.20 3.80 6.27
N LEU A 352 -30.04 3.31 6.70
CA LEU A 352 -28.75 3.73 6.15
C LEU A 352 -28.51 3.20 4.74
N CYS A 353 -28.83 1.93 4.50
CA CYS A 353 -28.61 1.25 3.21
C CYS A 353 -29.63 1.64 2.13
N ILE A 354 -30.81 2.16 2.49
CA ILE A 354 -31.83 2.61 1.53
C ILE A 354 -31.87 4.14 1.46
N GLY A 355 -31.82 4.83 2.61
CA GLY A 355 -31.88 6.29 2.68
C GLY A 355 -30.63 6.97 2.13
N GLY A 356 -29.44 6.40 2.34
CA GLY A 356 -28.18 6.91 1.76
C GLY A 356 -28.19 6.90 0.23
N PRO A 357 -28.47 5.76 -0.42
CA PRO A 357 -28.58 5.69 -1.89
C PRO A 357 -29.71 6.56 -2.46
N TYR A 358 -30.83 6.71 -1.74
CA TYR A 358 -31.94 7.54 -2.21
C TYR A 358 -31.60 9.04 -2.20
N LEU A 359 -30.85 9.51 -1.18
CA LEU A 359 -30.35 10.88 -1.13
C LEU A 359 -29.34 11.15 -2.25
N ILE A 360 -28.45 10.19 -2.53
CA ILE A 360 -27.53 10.23 -3.68
C ILE A 360 -28.33 10.34 -4.99
N TYR A 361 -29.38 9.53 -5.17
CA TYR A 361 -30.22 9.58 -6.37
C TYR A 361 -30.94 10.92 -6.54
N TYR A 362 -31.25 11.60 -5.44
CA TYR A 362 -31.91 12.91 -5.45
C TYR A 362 -30.96 14.08 -5.79
N VAL A 363 -29.68 13.99 -5.41
CA VAL A 363 -28.70 15.07 -5.61
C VAL A 363 -27.73 14.84 -6.79
N THR A 364 -27.74 13.64 -7.38
CA THR A 364 -26.92 13.32 -8.55
C THR A 364 -27.65 13.81 -9.81
N PRO A 365 -27.05 14.68 -10.63
CA PRO A 365 -27.67 15.18 -11.86
C PRO A 365 -27.95 14.02 -12.82
N THR A 366 -29.02 14.16 -13.60
CA THR A 366 -29.51 13.12 -14.49
C THR A 366 -28.54 12.86 -15.65
N GLU A 367 -28.58 11.67 -16.25
CA GLU A 367 -27.70 11.32 -17.38
C GLU A 367 -27.85 12.29 -18.57
N GLU A 368 -29.04 12.87 -18.75
CA GLU A 368 -29.32 13.88 -19.77
C GLU A 368 -28.66 15.23 -19.46
N GLU A 369 -28.61 15.64 -18.18
CA GLU A 369 -27.89 16.85 -17.75
C GLU A 369 -26.36 16.70 -17.88
N LEU A 370 -25.83 15.49 -17.69
CA LEU A 370 -24.42 15.18 -17.89
C LEU A 370 -24.06 15.10 -19.38
N PHE A 371 -24.94 14.50 -20.20
CA PHE A 371 -24.76 14.39 -21.65
C PHE A 371 -24.73 15.75 -22.34
N MET A 372 -25.57 16.71 -21.91
CA MET A 372 -25.61 18.07 -22.45
C MET A 372 -24.33 18.89 -22.14
N ARG A 373 -23.49 18.43 -21.21
CA ARG A 373 -22.22 19.07 -20.84
C ARG A 373 -21.00 18.49 -21.56
N TYR A 374 -21.15 17.44 -22.35
CA TYR A 374 -20.05 16.84 -23.12
C TYR A 374 -19.70 17.64 -24.37
N ASN A 375 -18.46 17.56 -24.84
CA ASN A 375 -18.09 18.15 -26.12
C ASN A 375 -18.84 17.42 -27.28
N PRO A 376 -19.02 18.07 -28.44
CA PRO A 376 -19.85 17.51 -29.52
C PRO A 376 -19.39 16.13 -30.03
N GLU A 377 -18.09 15.86 -30.00
CA GLU A 377 -17.51 14.58 -30.43
C GLU A 377 -17.77 13.45 -29.41
N LEU A 378 -17.77 13.77 -28.11
CA LEU A 378 -18.10 12.84 -27.04
C LEU A 378 -19.61 12.57 -26.96
N GLN A 379 -20.44 13.57 -27.24
CA GLN A 379 -21.89 13.37 -27.39
C GLN A 379 -22.17 12.38 -28.52
N ARG A 380 -21.50 12.52 -29.67
CA ARG A 380 -21.62 11.63 -30.82
C ARG A 380 -21.19 10.19 -30.51
N ARG A 381 -19.99 9.99 -29.96
CA ARG A 381 -19.50 8.64 -29.57
C ARG A 381 -20.34 8.00 -28.46
N SER A 382 -20.89 8.80 -27.54
CA SER A 382 -21.78 8.30 -26.48
C SER A 382 -23.13 7.86 -27.04
N LEU A 383 -23.63 8.49 -28.10
CA LEU A 383 -24.84 8.06 -28.81
C LEU A 383 -24.59 6.81 -29.65
N GLU A 384 -23.43 6.73 -30.32
CA GLU A 384 -23.02 5.58 -31.14
C GLU A 384 -22.86 4.30 -30.30
N ASN A 385 -22.27 4.40 -29.11
CA ASN A 385 -21.99 3.25 -28.24
C ASN A 385 -23.09 2.96 -27.21
N ARG A 386 -24.18 3.74 -27.19
CA ARG A 386 -25.26 3.60 -26.19
C ARG A 386 -25.93 2.23 -26.26
N LYS A 387 -26.13 1.74 -27.48
CA LYS A 387 -26.81 0.47 -27.74
C LYS A 387 -25.97 -0.73 -27.29
N GLU A 388 -24.68 -0.72 -27.63
CA GLU A 388 -23.71 -1.76 -27.22
C GLU A 388 -23.52 -1.80 -25.70
N LYS A 389 -23.41 -0.64 -25.03
CA LYS A 389 -23.33 -0.58 -23.55
C LYS A 389 -24.60 -1.10 -22.88
N GLN A 390 -25.77 -0.79 -23.45
CA GLN A 390 -27.04 -1.28 -22.93
C GLN A 390 -27.18 -2.80 -23.10
N GLU A 391 -26.71 -3.34 -24.23
CA GLU A 391 -26.69 -4.77 -24.51
C GLU A 391 -25.75 -5.51 -23.55
N ASN A 392 -24.53 -5.02 -23.35
CA ASN A 392 -23.56 -5.56 -22.39
C ASN A 392 -24.08 -5.51 -20.93
N PHE A 393 -24.76 -4.43 -20.56
CA PHE A 393 -25.37 -4.29 -19.24
C PHE A 393 -26.55 -5.27 -19.06
N ASN A 394 -27.40 -5.41 -20.06
CA ASN A 394 -28.51 -6.36 -20.03
C ASN A 394 -28.02 -7.81 -19.94
N GLU A 395 -26.94 -8.13 -20.63
CA GLU A 395 -26.29 -9.45 -20.56
C GLU A 395 -25.72 -9.72 -19.16
N TRP A 396 -25.04 -8.73 -18.56
CA TRP A 396 -24.55 -8.81 -17.19
C TRP A 396 -25.68 -9.00 -16.16
N VAL A 397 -26.78 -8.25 -16.28
CA VAL A 397 -27.97 -8.41 -15.42
C VAL A 397 -28.62 -9.79 -15.61
N ALA A 398 -28.60 -10.35 -16.82
CA ALA A 398 -29.12 -11.69 -17.08
C ALA A 398 -28.26 -12.78 -16.40
N GLN A 399 -26.93 -12.64 -16.42
CA GLN A 399 -26.01 -13.52 -15.70
C GLN A 399 -26.25 -13.43 -14.18
N LEU A 400 -26.38 -12.22 -13.64
CA LEU A 400 -26.74 -12.01 -12.23
C LEU A 400 -28.05 -12.70 -11.83
N LYS A 401 -29.09 -12.59 -12.65
CA LYS A 401 -30.39 -13.26 -12.43
C LYS A 401 -30.29 -14.79 -12.53
N LYS A 402 -29.35 -15.32 -13.29
CA LYS A 402 -29.05 -16.76 -13.38
C LYS A 402 -28.35 -17.23 -12.10
N HIS A 403 -27.35 -16.48 -11.62
CA HIS A 403 -26.61 -16.82 -10.40
C HIS A 403 -27.41 -16.63 -9.12
N SER A 404 -28.35 -15.68 -9.09
CA SER A 404 -29.23 -15.47 -7.93
C SER A 404 -30.25 -16.60 -7.71
N LYS A 405 -30.46 -17.46 -8.71
CA LYS A 405 -31.31 -18.65 -8.62
C LYS A 405 -30.52 -19.92 -8.23
N SER A 406 -29.22 -19.81 -8.00
CA SER A 406 -28.40 -20.92 -7.50
C SER A 406 -28.57 -21.06 -5.99
N ASP A 407 -28.67 -22.30 -5.50
CA ASP A 407 -28.67 -22.60 -4.06
C ASP A 407 -27.30 -22.38 -3.39
N LEU A 408 -26.30 -21.96 -4.16
CA LEU A 408 -24.98 -21.58 -3.69
C LEU A 408 -24.91 -20.06 -3.48
N PRO A 409 -24.13 -19.58 -2.49
CA PRO A 409 -23.85 -18.16 -2.35
C PRO A 409 -23.28 -17.57 -3.65
N LEU A 410 -23.72 -16.36 -4.01
CA LEU A 410 -23.50 -15.74 -5.33
C LEU A 410 -22.03 -15.74 -5.76
N TRP A 411 -21.11 -15.47 -4.82
CA TRP A 411 -19.66 -15.48 -5.03
C TRP A 411 -19.11 -16.88 -5.30
N THR A 412 -19.63 -17.92 -4.65
CA THR A 412 -19.20 -19.31 -4.84
C THR A 412 -19.65 -19.85 -6.20
N ALA A 413 -20.83 -19.44 -6.69
CA ALA A 413 -21.29 -19.77 -8.04
C ALA A 413 -20.43 -19.05 -9.11
N TRP A 414 -20.07 -17.80 -8.85
CA TRP A 414 -19.19 -17.01 -9.72
C TRP A 414 -17.75 -17.55 -9.76
N ASP A 415 -17.19 -17.94 -8.62
CA ASP A 415 -15.85 -18.53 -8.53
C ASP A 415 -15.78 -19.86 -9.27
N LYS A 416 -16.84 -20.68 -9.23
CA LYS A 416 -16.91 -21.94 -9.97
C LYS A 416 -17.02 -21.72 -11.48
N GLU A 417 -17.83 -20.76 -11.95
CA GLU A 417 -17.94 -20.47 -13.38
C GLU A 417 -16.67 -19.76 -13.90
N SER A 418 -16.04 -18.89 -13.09
CA SER A 418 -14.75 -18.27 -13.41
C SER A 418 -13.60 -19.30 -13.44
N ALA A 419 -13.59 -20.25 -12.50
CA ALA A 419 -12.66 -21.38 -12.52
C ALA A 419 -12.89 -22.28 -13.73
N ALA A 420 -14.14 -22.61 -14.06
CA ALA A 420 -14.48 -23.38 -15.25
C ALA A 420 -14.12 -22.65 -16.56
N HIS A 421 -14.30 -21.32 -16.62
CA HIS A 421 -13.87 -20.50 -17.76
C HIS A 421 -12.35 -20.42 -17.87
N LYS A 422 -11.62 -20.33 -16.75
CA LYS A 422 -10.16 -20.40 -16.72
C LYS A 422 -9.65 -21.78 -17.15
N GLU A 423 -10.27 -22.86 -16.68
CA GLU A 423 -9.92 -24.23 -17.08
C GLU A 423 -10.25 -24.49 -18.55
N ALA A 424 -11.41 -24.05 -19.04
CA ALA A 424 -11.78 -24.16 -20.45
C ALA A 424 -10.88 -23.29 -21.35
N GLY A 425 -10.51 -22.08 -20.92
CA GLY A 425 -9.54 -21.24 -21.61
C GLY A 425 -8.15 -21.87 -21.65
N THR A 426 -7.70 -22.48 -20.56
CA THR A 426 -6.42 -23.18 -20.48
C THR A 426 -6.43 -24.45 -21.37
N ALA A 427 -7.51 -25.22 -21.36
CA ALA A 427 -7.67 -26.39 -22.22
C ALA A 427 -7.71 -26.01 -23.70
N ARG A 428 -8.36 -24.90 -24.05
CA ARG A 428 -8.40 -24.37 -25.43
C ARG A 428 -7.02 -23.94 -25.92
N LEU A 429 -6.22 -23.26 -25.07
CA LEU A 429 -4.84 -22.89 -25.38
C LEU A 429 -3.93 -24.12 -25.54
N ILE A 430 -4.12 -25.17 -24.73
CA ILE A 430 -3.38 -26.44 -24.85
C ILE A 430 -3.72 -27.14 -26.17
N GLU A 431 -5.00 -27.16 -26.55
CA GLU A 431 -5.45 -27.78 -27.79
C GLU A 431 -5.00 -27.01 -29.03
N GLU A 432 -5.06 -25.66 -29.00
CA GLU A 432 -4.53 -24.80 -30.05
C GLU A 432 -3.02 -25.01 -30.24
N ARG A 433 -2.27 -25.18 -29.14
CA ARG A 433 -0.85 -25.51 -29.18
C ARG A 433 -0.59 -26.90 -29.76
N ARG A 434 -1.40 -27.90 -29.41
CA ARG A 434 -1.32 -29.27 -29.97
C ARG A 434 -1.59 -29.30 -31.48
N ILE A 435 -2.60 -28.55 -31.93
CA ILE A 435 -2.94 -28.41 -33.35
C ILE A 435 -1.81 -27.68 -34.10
N ALA A 436 -1.25 -26.61 -33.53
CA ALA A 436 -0.12 -25.89 -34.12
C ALA A 436 1.14 -26.77 -34.23
N GLU A 437 1.42 -27.60 -33.22
CA GLU A 437 2.53 -28.56 -33.25
C GLU A 437 2.32 -29.66 -34.28
N GLN A 438 1.10 -30.19 -34.42
CA GLN A 438 0.76 -31.16 -35.48
C GLN A 438 0.85 -30.57 -36.87
N ALA A 439 0.38 -29.32 -37.07
CA ALA A 439 0.51 -28.62 -38.34
C ALA A 439 1.98 -28.31 -38.68
N ALA A 440 2.80 -27.94 -37.69
CA ALA A 440 4.24 -27.73 -37.88
C ALA A 440 4.97 -29.04 -38.22
N GLN A 441 4.55 -30.17 -37.64
CA GLN A 441 5.12 -31.48 -37.92
C GLN A 441 4.72 -31.98 -39.32
N ALA A 442 3.44 -31.85 -39.70
CA ALA A 442 2.98 -32.16 -41.05
C ALA A 442 3.71 -31.32 -42.12
N ARG A 443 3.92 -30.03 -41.84
CA ARG A 443 4.70 -29.14 -42.73
C ARG A 443 6.17 -29.57 -42.84
N ARG A 444 6.77 -30.09 -41.76
CA ARG A 444 8.13 -30.64 -41.78
C ARG A 444 8.21 -31.95 -42.58
N ASP A 445 7.18 -32.80 -42.50
CA ASP A 445 7.12 -34.07 -43.23
C ASP A 445 6.83 -33.84 -44.73
N GLU A 446 6.01 -32.84 -45.10
CA GLU A 446 5.83 -32.38 -46.49
C GLU A 446 7.12 -31.82 -47.10
N ILE A 447 7.90 -31.04 -46.33
CA ILE A 447 9.20 -30.53 -46.77
C ILE A 447 10.21 -31.67 -46.96
N LYS A 448 10.16 -32.71 -46.12
CA LYS A 448 11.01 -33.91 -46.28
C LYS A 448 10.60 -34.77 -47.46
N ASN A 449 9.29 -34.93 -47.71
CA ASN A 449 8.78 -35.72 -48.82
C ASN A 449 8.85 -35.01 -50.18
N SER A 450 8.97 -33.68 -50.21
CA SER A 450 9.21 -32.91 -51.45
C SER A 450 10.69 -32.71 -51.79
N ALA A 451 11.59 -33.11 -50.88
CA ALA A 451 13.04 -33.11 -51.06
C ALA A 451 13.64 -34.50 -51.37
N ALA A 452 12.80 -35.52 -51.49
CA ALA A 452 13.09 -36.86 -52.02
C ALA A 452 12.40 -37.04 -53.36
#